data_AF-A0AAD1Z403-F1
#
_entry.id   AF-A0AAD1Z403-F1
#
_cell.length_a   1.000
_cell.length_b   1.000
_cell.length_c   1.000
_cell.angle_alpha   90.00
_cell.angle_beta   90.00
_cell.angle_gamma   90.00
#
_symmetry.space_group_name_H-M   'P 1'
#
loop_
_entity.id
_entity.type
_entity.pdbx_description
1 polymer ?
#
loop_
_entity_poly.entity_id
_entity_poly.type
_entity_poly.pdbx_seq_one_letter_code
_entity_poly.pdbx_strand_id
1 'polypeptide(L)'
;MQVDIDFNKKPIVVGKDGKDVYFKDIWPSTEEIAENQLSVPTAKLYSWDSNSTYIHEPPYFKNMTMDPLGPHGVEDANCLMNFGDSITTDHISPAGSIHKDSPAAKYLVEHGVDRKDFNSYGSCSLENGVKAVIAKSFERIHRSNLVGMGIVPLCFKSGEDADTLGLTGHELYTIDLPIRPGQDVTIQTDTKKSFTCTIRFDTEVTKAGGEKWKLMSDSEKAPYVAKAGKRKAEYDIALAAFNKTLVHVYGFCEFTSTDKWTGKYRLH
;
A
#
# COMPACT_ATOMS: atom_id res chain seq x y z
N MET A 1 29.70 12.54 -18.51
CA MET A 1 29.37 11.80 -19.75
C MET A 1 29.19 12.84 -20.84
N GLN A 2 29.98 12.79 -21.92
CA GLN A 2 29.94 13.79 -22.99
C GLN A 2 28.84 13.38 -23.98
N VAL A 3 27.81 14.20 -24.14
CA VAL A 3 26.59 13.86 -24.94
C VAL A 3 26.68 14.42 -26.37
N ASP A 4 27.73 15.19 -26.68
CA ASP A 4 27.93 15.86 -27.97
C ASP A 4 28.74 15.04 -28.99
N ILE A 5 28.34 13.79 -29.23
CA ILE A 5 28.97 12.91 -30.23
C ILE A 5 27.95 12.48 -31.27
N ASP A 6 28.22 12.82 -32.53
CA ASP A 6 27.50 12.29 -33.69
C ASP A 6 28.02 10.87 -33.98
N PHE A 7 27.29 9.87 -33.48
CA PHE A 7 27.63 8.44 -33.57
C PHE A 7 27.69 7.89 -35.01
N ASN A 8 27.21 8.65 -35.99
CA ASN A 8 27.30 8.26 -37.40
C ASN A 8 28.59 8.74 -38.07
N LYS A 9 29.25 9.76 -37.50
CA LYS A 9 30.41 10.42 -38.11
C LYS A 9 31.70 10.27 -37.32
N LYS A 10 31.60 10.03 -36.02
CA LYS A 10 32.77 9.92 -35.14
C LYS A 10 32.95 8.46 -34.68
N PRO A 11 34.16 7.89 -34.82
CA PRO A 11 34.48 6.62 -34.21
C PRO A 11 34.46 6.75 -32.68
N ILE A 12 33.99 5.70 -32.01
CA ILE A 12 33.93 5.65 -30.54
C ILE A 12 35.30 5.31 -29.97
N VAL A 13 36.03 4.43 -30.65
CA VAL A 13 37.35 3.99 -30.23
C VAL A 13 38.17 3.59 -31.46
N VAL A 14 39.49 3.73 -31.37
CA VAL A 14 40.42 3.12 -32.32
C VAL A 14 40.85 1.78 -31.73
N GLY A 15 40.56 0.69 -32.46
CA GLY A 15 40.94 -0.66 -32.10
C GLY A 15 42.46 -0.81 -31.94
N LYS A 16 42.89 -1.85 -31.23
CA LYS A 16 44.32 -2.15 -31.05
C LYS A 16 45.06 -2.41 -32.38
N ASP A 17 44.31 -2.69 -33.43
CA ASP A 17 44.76 -2.86 -34.82
C ASP A 17 44.80 -1.54 -35.61
N GLY A 18 44.53 -0.41 -34.97
CA GLY A 18 44.54 0.92 -35.59
C GLY A 18 43.27 1.25 -36.39
N LYS A 19 42.21 0.42 -36.32
CA LYS A 19 40.97 0.66 -37.05
C LYS A 19 39.96 1.44 -36.23
N ASP A 20 39.27 2.35 -36.90
CA ASP A 20 38.16 3.10 -36.33
C ASP A 20 36.94 2.18 -36.10
N VAL A 21 36.44 2.14 -34.86
CA VAL A 21 35.26 1.37 -34.47
C VAL A 21 34.10 2.34 -34.22
N TYR A 22 33.01 2.18 -34.97
CA TYR A 22 31.81 3.00 -34.87
C TYR A 22 30.74 2.30 -34.02
N PHE A 23 29.74 3.07 -33.57
CA PHE A 23 28.64 2.56 -32.76
C PHE A 23 27.89 1.39 -33.43
N LYS A 24 27.65 1.51 -34.74
CA LYS A 24 26.97 0.47 -35.54
C LYS A 24 27.73 -0.87 -35.57
N ASP A 25 29.05 -0.84 -35.34
CA ASP A 25 29.89 -2.04 -35.41
C ASP A 25 29.87 -2.83 -34.09
N ILE A 26 29.41 -2.20 -33.00
CA ILE A 26 29.32 -2.79 -31.65
C ILE A 26 27.88 -2.96 -31.16
N TRP A 27 26.91 -2.32 -31.82
CA TRP A 27 25.53 -2.40 -31.44
C TRP A 27 24.94 -3.72 -31.94
N PRO A 28 24.45 -4.59 -31.05
CA PRO A 28 23.96 -5.90 -31.46
C PRO A 28 22.75 -5.75 -32.37
N SER A 29 22.65 -6.62 -33.38
CA SER A 29 21.47 -6.65 -34.23
C SER A 29 20.25 -7.22 -33.49
N THR A 30 19.05 -6.90 -33.96
CA THR A 30 17.82 -7.48 -33.41
C THR A 30 17.83 -9.01 -33.52
N GLU A 31 18.47 -9.55 -34.56
CA GLU A 31 18.67 -10.98 -34.76
C GLU A 31 19.65 -11.58 -33.74
N GLU A 32 20.79 -10.94 -33.45
CA GLU A 32 21.77 -11.39 -32.44
C GLU A 32 21.18 -11.37 -31.02
N ILE A 33 20.31 -10.41 -30.72
CA ILE A 33 19.57 -10.37 -29.44
C ILE A 33 18.59 -11.56 -29.36
N ALA A 34 17.94 -11.91 -30.46
CA ALA A 34 16.99 -13.02 -30.52
C ALA A 34 17.65 -14.41 -30.40
N GLU A 35 18.95 -14.54 -30.71
CA GLU A 35 19.72 -15.78 -30.56
C GLU A 35 20.13 -16.10 -29.11
N ASN A 36 20.00 -15.15 -28.17
CA ASN A 36 20.15 -15.42 -26.74
C ASN A 36 18.91 -16.14 -26.18
N GLN A 37 18.75 -17.41 -26.54
CA GLN A 37 17.66 -18.27 -26.09
C GLN A 37 17.83 -18.57 -24.59
N LEU A 38 17.25 -17.72 -23.75
CA LEU A 38 16.95 -18.11 -22.38
C LEU A 38 15.97 -19.28 -22.42
N SER A 39 16.35 -20.40 -21.82
CA SER A 39 15.45 -21.55 -21.69
C SER A 39 14.28 -21.15 -20.81
N VAL A 40 13.09 -21.00 -21.40
CA VAL A 40 11.85 -20.70 -20.67
C VAL A 40 11.10 -22.01 -20.43
N PRO A 41 10.68 -22.31 -19.19
CA PRO A 41 9.83 -23.47 -18.92
C PRO A 41 8.52 -23.40 -19.72
N THR A 42 8.06 -24.52 -20.27
CA THR A 42 6.77 -24.61 -20.98
C THR A 42 5.56 -24.77 -20.05
N ALA A 43 5.79 -24.82 -18.73
CA ALA A 43 4.75 -24.96 -17.73
C ALA A 43 3.87 -23.71 -17.64
N LYS A 44 2.57 -23.90 -17.43
CA LYS A 44 1.61 -22.78 -17.24
C LYS A 44 1.72 -22.10 -15.88
N LEU A 45 2.27 -22.81 -14.90
CA LEU A 45 2.49 -22.30 -13.54
C LEU A 45 4.00 -22.16 -13.30
N TYR A 46 4.39 -21.07 -12.65
CA TYR A 46 5.78 -20.84 -12.28
C TYR A 46 6.17 -21.77 -11.12
N SER A 47 7.32 -22.43 -11.25
CA SER A 47 7.86 -23.29 -10.18
C SER A 47 8.74 -22.43 -9.27
N TRP A 48 8.19 -22.03 -8.12
CA TRP A 48 8.92 -21.23 -7.14
C TRP A 48 10.12 -22.01 -6.59
N ASP A 49 11.31 -21.42 -6.69
CA ASP A 49 12.52 -21.95 -6.06
C ASP A 49 12.73 -21.27 -4.71
N SER A 50 12.66 -22.06 -3.62
CA SER A 50 12.86 -21.57 -2.25
C SER A 50 14.25 -21.00 -2.00
N ASN A 51 15.25 -21.38 -2.81
CA ASN A 51 16.63 -20.91 -2.68
C ASN A 51 16.93 -19.72 -3.61
N SER A 52 16.00 -19.35 -4.49
CA SER A 52 16.18 -18.17 -5.34
C SER A 52 16.23 -16.94 -4.43
N THR A 53 17.20 -16.05 -4.66
CA THR A 53 17.25 -14.72 -4.02
C THR A 53 16.67 -13.63 -4.90
N TYR A 54 16.06 -14.01 -6.04
CA TYR A 54 15.58 -13.11 -7.07
C TYR A 54 14.07 -13.23 -7.28
N ILE A 55 13.53 -14.44 -7.35
CA ILE A 55 12.12 -14.68 -7.63
C ILE A 55 11.53 -15.47 -6.48
N HIS A 56 10.74 -14.77 -5.66
CA HIS A 56 10.04 -15.35 -4.52
C HIS A 56 8.54 -15.31 -4.72
N GLU A 57 7.84 -16.31 -4.18
CA GLU A 57 6.39 -16.27 -4.11
C GLU A 57 5.95 -15.16 -3.14
N PRO A 58 5.23 -14.13 -3.61
CA PRO A 58 4.82 -13.05 -2.74
C PRO A 58 3.71 -13.52 -1.78
N PRO A 59 3.70 -13.04 -0.53
CA PRO A 59 2.75 -13.50 0.48
C PRO A 59 1.33 -12.92 0.32
N TYR A 60 1.06 -12.09 -0.70
CA TYR A 60 -0.19 -11.31 -0.82
C TYR A 60 -1.48 -12.16 -0.78
N PHE A 61 -1.42 -13.37 -1.32
CA PHE A 61 -2.58 -14.27 -1.41
C PHE A 61 -2.59 -15.35 -0.32
N LYS A 62 -1.61 -15.34 0.59
CA LYS A 62 -1.58 -16.30 1.70
C LYS A 62 -2.80 -16.07 2.59
N ASN A 63 -3.52 -17.16 2.88
CA ASN A 63 -4.75 -17.17 3.68
C ASN A 63 -5.93 -16.41 3.07
N MET A 64 -5.91 -16.11 1.76
CA MET A 64 -7.06 -15.52 1.08
C MET A 64 -8.23 -16.52 1.06
N THR A 65 -9.37 -16.10 1.57
CA THR A 65 -10.63 -16.85 1.55
C THR A 65 -11.49 -16.43 0.36
N MET A 66 -12.34 -17.34 -0.13
CA MET A 66 -13.28 -17.04 -1.23
C MET A 66 -14.25 -15.92 -0.87
N ASP A 67 -14.65 -15.86 0.40
CA ASP A 67 -15.43 -14.76 0.95
C ASP A 67 -14.48 -13.74 1.56
N PRO A 68 -14.50 -12.47 1.11
CA PRO A 68 -13.63 -11.46 1.68
C PRO A 68 -14.06 -11.21 3.13
N LEU A 69 -13.08 -11.24 4.04
CA LEU A 69 -13.26 -10.64 5.37
C LEU A 69 -13.65 -9.18 5.12
N GLY A 70 -14.79 -8.77 5.65
CA GLY A 70 -15.28 -7.41 5.50
C GLY A 70 -14.27 -6.37 6.02
N PRO A 71 -14.59 -5.07 5.90
CA PRO A 71 -13.81 -4.04 6.59
C PRO A 71 -13.65 -4.41 8.05
N HIS A 72 -12.41 -4.42 8.51
CA HIS A 72 -12.10 -4.42 9.94
C HIS A 72 -11.48 -3.06 10.25
N GLY A 73 -11.85 -2.51 11.41
CA GLY A 73 -11.18 -1.32 11.93
C GLY A 73 -9.70 -1.61 12.20
N VAL A 74 -8.95 -0.53 12.41
CA VAL A 74 -7.59 -0.62 12.93
C VAL A 74 -7.69 -0.31 14.42
N GLU A 75 -7.25 -1.21 15.28
CA GLU A 75 -7.28 -1.05 16.73
C GLU A 75 -5.84 -1.03 17.28
N ASP A 76 -5.56 -0.08 18.16
CA ASP A 76 -4.29 0.06 18.89
C ASP A 76 -3.02 -0.03 18.01
N ALA A 77 -3.05 0.61 16.83
CA ALA A 77 -1.92 0.63 15.92
C ALA A 77 -0.82 1.58 16.39
N ASN A 78 0.43 1.12 16.28
CA ASN A 78 1.60 1.95 16.54
C ASN A 78 1.97 2.77 15.29
N CYS A 79 2.52 3.97 15.48
CA CYS A 79 3.18 4.69 14.39
C CYS A 79 4.54 4.05 14.11
N LEU A 80 4.71 3.49 12.91
CA LEU A 80 6.00 2.90 12.52
C LEU A 80 7.04 3.98 12.20
N MET A 81 6.61 5.05 11.52
CA MET A 81 7.48 6.13 11.05
C MET A 81 6.71 7.46 11.05
N ASN A 82 7.35 8.50 11.58
CA ASN A 82 6.86 9.87 11.55
C ASN A 82 7.76 10.69 10.61
N PHE A 83 7.18 11.27 9.57
CA PHE A 83 7.91 11.93 8.48
C PHE A 83 7.53 13.41 8.38
N GLY A 84 8.46 14.21 7.86
CA GLY A 84 8.19 15.59 7.45
C GLY A 84 7.56 15.66 6.05
N ASP A 85 7.58 16.86 5.47
CA ASP A 85 7.02 17.10 4.14
C ASP A 85 7.94 16.60 3.01
N SER A 86 7.36 16.40 1.81
CA SER A 86 8.07 16.07 0.56
C SER A 86 8.77 14.70 0.54
N ILE A 87 8.15 13.69 1.14
CA ILE A 87 8.61 12.30 1.01
C ILE A 87 8.34 11.79 -0.40
N THR A 88 9.43 11.52 -1.14
CA THR A 88 9.35 10.94 -2.48
C THR A 88 9.28 9.42 -2.44
N THR A 89 8.84 8.81 -3.54
CA THR A 89 8.80 7.35 -3.68
C THR A 89 10.18 6.70 -3.53
N ASP A 90 11.27 7.40 -3.84
CA ASP A 90 12.64 6.89 -3.61
C ASP A 90 13.03 6.82 -2.13
N HIS A 91 12.39 7.62 -1.25
CA HIS A 91 12.58 7.49 0.20
C HIS A 91 11.81 6.28 0.75
N ILE A 92 10.66 5.95 0.14
CA ILE A 92 9.80 4.83 0.56
C ILE A 92 10.36 3.51 0.03
N SER A 93 10.73 3.51 -1.25
CA SER A 93 11.24 2.35 -1.99
C SER A 93 12.46 2.80 -2.80
N PRO A 94 13.67 2.72 -2.22
CA PRO A 94 14.87 3.12 -2.94
C PRO A 94 15.07 2.23 -4.17
N ALA A 95 15.53 2.78 -5.29
CA ALA A 95 15.87 2.01 -6.49
C ALA A 95 17.38 1.81 -6.66
N GLY A 96 18.19 2.36 -5.77
CA GLY A 96 19.66 2.37 -5.85
C GLY A 96 20.35 1.11 -5.32
N SER A 97 21.66 1.21 -5.15
CA SER A 97 22.50 0.12 -4.62
C SER A 97 22.14 -0.24 -3.19
N ILE A 98 22.22 -1.54 -2.86
CA ILE A 98 21.96 -2.04 -1.52
C ILE A 98 23.09 -1.61 -0.57
N HIS A 99 22.76 -0.81 0.44
CA HIS A 99 23.72 -0.36 1.45
C HIS A 99 24.17 -1.53 2.32
N LYS A 100 25.48 -1.62 2.60
CA LYS A 100 26.13 -2.75 3.31
C LYS A 100 25.53 -3.09 4.67
N ASP A 101 25.00 -2.09 5.38
CA ASP A 101 24.49 -2.25 6.75
C ASP A 101 22.96 -2.41 6.78
N SER A 102 22.30 -2.49 5.61
CA SER A 102 20.84 -2.61 5.54
C SER A 102 20.35 -4.01 5.92
N PRO A 103 19.09 -4.15 6.35
CA PRO A 103 18.47 -5.47 6.56
C PRO A 103 18.52 -6.36 5.31
N ALA A 104 18.37 -5.76 4.12
CA ALA A 104 18.46 -6.48 2.85
C ALA A 104 19.88 -7.03 2.59
N ALA A 105 20.94 -6.26 2.89
CA ALA A 105 22.30 -6.76 2.78
C ALA A 105 22.57 -7.94 3.73
N LYS A 106 22.04 -7.88 4.96
CA LYS A 106 22.16 -8.99 5.92
C LYS A 106 21.45 -10.24 5.41
N TYR A 107 20.23 -10.08 4.90
CA TYR A 107 19.47 -11.19 4.30
C TYR A 107 20.24 -11.85 3.15
N LEU A 108 20.80 -11.05 2.22
CA LEU A 108 21.56 -11.57 1.08
C LEU A 108 22.84 -12.30 1.52
N VAL A 109 23.57 -11.77 2.50
CA VAL A 109 24.77 -12.44 3.06
C VAL A 109 24.40 -13.75 3.76
N GLU A 110 23.31 -13.77 4.53
CA GLU A 110 22.79 -14.98 5.18
C GLU A 110 22.40 -16.06 4.16
N HIS A 111 21.97 -15.66 2.96
CA HIS A 111 21.62 -16.56 1.86
C HIS A 111 22.80 -16.81 0.89
N GLY A 112 24.03 -16.46 1.28
CA GLY A 112 25.25 -16.80 0.56
C GLY A 112 25.57 -15.93 -0.66
N VAL A 113 24.95 -14.75 -0.78
CA VAL A 113 25.24 -13.80 -1.87
C VAL A 113 26.42 -12.93 -1.47
N ASP A 114 27.48 -12.97 -2.28
CA ASP A 114 28.64 -12.11 -2.10
C ASP A 114 28.27 -10.64 -2.37
N ARG A 115 28.91 -9.73 -1.65
CA ARG A 115 28.62 -8.28 -1.76
C ARG A 115 28.82 -7.69 -3.17
N LYS A 116 29.72 -8.28 -3.96
CA LYS A 116 29.94 -7.89 -5.37
C LYS A 116 28.75 -8.23 -6.27
N ASP A 117 27.93 -9.19 -5.84
CA ASP A 117 26.77 -9.71 -6.57
C ASP A 117 25.45 -9.10 -6.05
N PHE A 118 25.53 -8.10 -5.16
CA PHE A 118 24.37 -7.32 -4.76
C PHE A 118 23.83 -6.54 -5.95
N ASN A 119 22.56 -6.76 -6.26
CA ASN A 119 21.84 -5.99 -7.26
C ASN A 119 21.26 -4.70 -6.63
N SER A 120 20.39 -3.99 -7.36
CA SER A 120 19.68 -2.81 -6.86
C SER A 120 18.36 -3.16 -6.18
N TYR A 121 17.89 -2.32 -5.27
CA TYR A 121 16.60 -2.52 -4.57
C TYR A 121 15.38 -2.60 -5.51
N GLY A 122 15.44 -1.99 -6.69
CA GLY A 122 14.38 -2.11 -7.70
C GLY A 122 14.13 -3.55 -8.17
N SER A 123 15.06 -4.46 -7.91
CA SER A 123 14.92 -5.89 -8.18
C SER A 123 14.38 -6.71 -6.99
N CYS A 124 14.21 -6.12 -5.80
CA CYS A 124 13.73 -6.81 -4.59
C CYS A 124 12.92 -5.85 -3.67
N SER A 125 11.58 -5.85 -3.77
CA SER A 125 10.70 -5.02 -2.93
C SER A 125 10.06 -5.82 -1.79
N LEU A 126 10.12 -5.28 -0.57
CA LEU A 126 9.39 -5.79 0.61
C LEU A 126 8.52 -4.66 1.18
N GLU A 127 7.21 -4.84 1.20
CA GLU A 127 6.30 -3.92 1.89
C GLU A 127 5.69 -4.61 3.12
N ASN A 128 5.98 -4.05 4.29
CA ASN A 128 5.68 -4.60 5.61
C ASN A 128 4.37 -4.03 6.14
N GLY A 129 3.45 -4.88 6.62
CA GLY A 129 2.54 -4.68 7.77
C GLY A 129 1.65 -3.42 7.93
N VAL A 130 1.82 -2.38 7.12
CA VAL A 130 1.15 -1.08 7.24
C VAL A 130 -0.32 -1.22 6.84
N LYS A 131 -1.22 -0.68 7.66
CA LYS A 131 -2.68 -0.73 7.42
C LYS A 131 -3.26 0.60 6.94
N ALA A 132 -2.66 1.72 7.35
CA ALA A 132 -3.10 3.05 6.98
C ALA A 132 -1.91 4.01 6.92
N VAL A 133 -2.07 5.09 6.14
CA VAL A 133 -1.11 6.21 6.08
C VAL A 133 -1.90 7.49 6.29
N ILE A 134 -1.47 8.33 7.23
CA ILE A 134 -2.06 9.64 7.52
C ILE A 134 -1.09 10.72 7.02
N ALA A 135 -1.57 11.62 6.17
CA ALA A 135 -0.75 12.70 5.62
C ALA A 135 -1.56 13.98 5.36
N LYS A 136 -0.89 15.13 5.22
CA LYS A 136 -1.55 16.39 4.80
C LYS A 136 -2.13 16.26 3.39
N SER A 137 -1.39 15.61 2.50
CA SER A 137 -1.78 15.39 1.10
C SER A 137 -1.03 14.20 0.51
N PHE A 138 -1.52 13.69 -0.62
CA PHE A 138 -0.89 12.60 -1.37
C PHE A 138 -0.71 12.99 -2.84
N GLU A 139 0.39 12.54 -3.43
CA GLU A 139 0.54 12.47 -4.88
C GLU A 139 -0.48 11.47 -5.46
N ARG A 140 -1.00 11.75 -6.65
CA ARG A 140 -2.12 11.03 -7.27
C ARG A 140 -1.82 9.54 -7.48
N ILE A 141 -0.66 9.22 -8.05
CA ILE A 141 -0.25 7.84 -8.37
C ILE A 141 0.05 7.08 -7.09
N HIS A 142 0.79 7.68 -6.15
CA HIS A 142 1.11 7.03 -4.89
C HIS A 142 -0.14 6.67 -4.09
N ARG A 143 -1.13 7.58 -4.01
CA ARG A 143 -2.43 7.29 -3.38
C ARG A 143 -3.13 6.09 -4.01
N SER A 144 -3.16 6.01 -5.34
CA SER A 144 -3.80 4.90 -6.05
C SER A 144 -3.10 3.57 -5.77
N ASN A 145 -1.77 3.56 -5.64
CA ASN A 145 -1.01 2.36 -5.29
C ASN A 145 -1.34 1.89 -3.87
N LEU A 146 -1.41 2.79 -2.89
CA LEU A 146 -1.79 2.46 -1.51
C LEU A 146 -3.15 1.76 -1.46
N VAL A 147 -4.16 2.32 -2.16
CA VAL A 147 -5.50 1.71 -2.23
C VAL A 147 -5.46 0.34 -2.91
N GLY A 148 -4.66 0.19 -3.97
CA GLY A 148 -4.47 -1.09 -4.68
C GLY A 148 -3.85 -2.17 -3.80
N MET A 149 -3.04 -1.78 -2.82
CA MET A 149 -2.41 -2.69 -1.85
C MET A 149 -3.23 -2.87 -0.56
N GLY A 150 -4.43 -2.30 -0.49
CA GLY A 150 -5.32 -2.40 0.67
C GLY A 150 -4.90 -1.52 1.86
N ILE A 151 -4.01 -0.55 1.64
CA ILE A 151 -3.60 0.44 2.65
C ILE A 151 -4.55 1.64 2.58
N VAL A 152 -5.07 2.09 3.72
CA VAL A 152 -6.04 3.20 3.78
C VAL A 152 -5.32 4.56 3.75
N PRO A 153 -5.50 5.39 2.71
CA PRO A 153 -4.96 6.75 2.68
C PRO A 153 -5.90 7.73 3.41
N LEU A 154 -5.39 8.34 4.48
CA LEU A 154 -6.11 9.27 5.34
C LEU A 154 -5.49 10.67 5.23
N CYS A 155 -6.32 11.69 5.01
CA CYS A 155 -5.88 13.08 5.00
C CYS A 155 -6.35 13.84 6.24
N PHE A 156 -5.46 14.61 6.85
CA PHE A 156 -5.86 15.62 7.84
C PHE A 156 -6.86 16.61 7.24
N LYS A 157 -7.69 17.24 8.08
CA LYS A 157 -8.56 18.33 7.62
C LYS A 157 -7.71 19.55 7.24
N SER A 158 -8.32 20.46 6.47
CA SER A 158 -7.65 21.66 6.01
C SER A 158 -7.16 22.51 7.18
N GLY A 159 -5.85 22.75 7.25
CA GLY A 159 -5.22 23.52 8.32
C GLY A 159 -4.85 22.71 9.57
N GLU A 160 -5.09 21.40 9.57
CA GLU A 160 -4.67 20.47 10.62
C GLU A 160 -3.48 19.62 10.13
N ASP A 161 -2.64 19.22 11.08
CA ASP A 161 -1.52 18.31 10.91
C ASP A 161 -1.05 17.72 12.25
N ALA A 162 0.01 16.91 12.20
CA ALA A 162 0.57 16.28 13.40
C ALA A 162 0.99 17.32 14.46
N ASP A 163 1.65 18.41 14.05
CA ASP A 163 2.16 19.42 14.98
C ASP A 163 1.02 20.21 15.65
N THR A 164 0.04 20.66 14.87
CA THR A 164 -1.14 21.40 15.36
C THR A 164 -2.02 20.57 16.28
N LEU A 165 -2.11 19.26 16.04
CA LEU A 165 -2.80 18.29 16.90
C LEU A 165 -1.92 17.80 18.07
N GLY A 166 -0.64 18.16 18.08
CA GLY A 166 0.36 17.74 19.06
C GLY A 166 0.55 16.23 19.10
N LEU A 167 0.52 15.58 17.95
CA LEU A 167 0.78 14.14 17.79
C LEU A 167 2.29 13.91 17.78
N THR A 168 2.75 13.00 18.60
CA THR A 168 4.18 12.66 18.70
C THR A 168 4.56 11.46 17.83
N GLY A 169 3.59 10.60 17.52
CA GLY A 169 3.79 9.29 16.89
C GLY A 169 4.06 8.18 17.91
N HIS A 170 4.08 8.47 19.20
CA HIS A 170 4.21 7.45 20.25
C HIS A 170 2.87 6.97 20.80
N GLU A 171 1.78 7.57 20.34
CA GLU A 171 0.42 7.18 20.69
C GLU A 171 -0.01 5.90 19.97
N LEU A 172 -0.98 5.20 20.55
CA LEU A 172 -1.71 4.12 19.88
C LEU A 172 -2.91 4.71 19.15
N TYR A 173 -3.11 4.33 17.90
CA TYR A 173 -4.16 4.86 17.03
C TYR A 173 -5.22 3.82 16.74
N THR A 174 -6.47 4.18 17.00
CA THR A 174 -7.65 3.40 16.65
C THR A 174 -8.46 4.14 15.59
N ILE A 175 -8.72 3.46 14.47
CA ILE A 175 -9.40 3.97 13.29
C ILE A 175 -10.64 3.12 13.08
N ASP A 176 -11.80 3.71 13.36
CA ASP A 176 -13.07 3.13 12.96
C ASP A 176 -13.25 3.35 11.45
N LEU A 177 -13.38 2.26 10.70
CA LEU A 177 -13.46 2.28 9.23
C LEU A 177 -14.87 1.90 8.77
N PRO A 178 -15.86 2.81 8.84
CA PRO A 178 -17.08 2.64 8.08
C PRO A 178 -16.74 2.82 6.58
N ILE A 179 -16.91 1.76 5.77
CA ILE A 179 -16.64 1.84 4.32
C ILE A 179 -17.64 2.77 3.65
N ARG A 180 -17.26 4.03 3.46
CA ARG A 180 -17.79 4.89 2.39
C ARG A 180 -16.66 5.73 1.79
N PRO A 181 -16.49 5.75 0.46
CA PRO A 181 -15.52 6.62 -0.19
C PRO A 181 -15.76 8.11 0.13
N GLY A 182 -14.69 8.85 0.41
CA GLY A 182 -14.75 10.29 0.70
C GLY A 182 -15.38 10.65 2.05
N GLN A 183 -15.61 9.68 2.92
CA GLN A 183 -16.11 9.92 4.27
C GLN A 183 -15.01 10.43 5.19
N ASP A 184 -15.40 11.26 6.15
CA ASP A 184 -14.59 11.64 7.30
C ASP A 184 -14.65 10.54 8.38
N VAL A 185 -13.48 10.11 8.87
CA VAL A 185 -13.32 9.16 9.97
C VAL A 185 -12.79 9.89 11.18
N THR A 186 -13.22 9.45 12.35
CA THR A 186 -12.60 9.89 13.60
C THR A 186 -11.51 8.89 13.98
N ILE A 187 -10.31 9.42 14.22
CA ILE A 187 -9.18 8.66 14.73
C ILE A 187 -9.06 8.97 16.21
N GLN A 188 -8.98 7.92 17.02
CA GLN A 188 -8.82 8.03 18.46
C GLN A 188 -7.41 7.60 18.85
N THR A 189 -6.87 8.26 19.87
CA THR A 189 -5.59 7.89 20.48
C THR A 189 -5.80 7.40 21.91
N ASP A 190 -4.90 6.55 22.39
CA ASP A 190 -4.83 6.14 23.79
C ASP A 190 -4.65 7.32 24.76
N THR A 191 -4.04 8.41 24.30
CA THR A 191 -3.91 9.68 25.04
C THR A 191 -5.22 10.48 25.17
N LYS A 192 -6.37 9.90 24.78
CA LYS A 192 -7.71 10.51 24.75
C LYS A 192 -7.85 11.69 23.79
N LYS A 193 -6.88 11.93 22.90
CA LYS A 193 -7.04 12.87 21.79
C LYS A 193 -7.82 12.18 20.68
N SER A 194 -8.70 12.93 20.03
CA SER A 194 -9.43 12.48 18.83
C SER A 194 -9.39 13.56 17.77
N PHE A 195 -9.18 13.17 16.52
CA PHE A 195 -9.16 14.08 15.38
C PHE A 195 -9.83 13.45 14.17
N THR A 196 -10.22 14.28 13.20
CA THR A 196 -10.93 13.82 12.01
C THR A 196 -9.97 13.74 10.84
N CYS A 197 -10.08 12.68 10.04
CA CYS A 197 -9.36 12.55 8.77
C CYS A 197 -10.32 12.16 7.65
N THR A 198 -10.09 12.65 6.44
CA THR A 198 -10.86 12.27 5.26
C THR A 198 -10.24 11.03 4.62
N ILE A 199 -11.02 9.98 4.38
CA ILE A 199 -10.56 8.81 3.61
C ILE A 199 -10.51 9.17 2.13
N ARG A 200 -9.35 8.92 1.50
CA ARG A 200 -9.11 9.25 0.09
C ARG A 200 -9.23 8.04 -0.84
N PHE A 201 -10.36 7.34 -0.77
CA PHE A 201 -10.77 6.38 -1.81
C PHE A 201 -11.33 7.11 -3.04
N ASP A 202 -10.48 7.90 -3.69
CA ASP A 202 -10.84 8.61 -4.90
C ASP A 202 -10.67 7.67 -6.09
N THR A 203 -11.76 7.03 -6.53
CA THR A 203 -11.74 6.29 -7.79
C THR A 203 -12.15 7.22 -8.94
N GLU A 204 -11.57 7.04 -10.14
CA GLU A 204 -12.02 7.77 -11.33
C GLU A 204 -13.51 7.48 -11.63
N VAL A 205 -13.99 6.29 -11.24
CA VAL A 205 -15.41 5.92 -11.30
C VAL A 205 -16.25 6.77 -10.36
N THR A 206 -15.79 7.09 -9.15
CA THR A 206 -16.50 7.99 -8.22
C THR A 206 -16.52 9.42 -8.75
N LYS A 207 -15.42 9.89 -9.36
CA LYS A 207 -15.34 11.23 -9.95
C LYS A 207 -16.23 11.37 -11.19
N ALA A 208 -16.07 10.46 -12.16
CA ALA A 208 -16.90 10.41 -13.37
C ALA A 208 -18.37 10.10 -13.06
N GLY A 209 -18.63 9.24 -12.07
CA GLY A 209 -19.96 8.95 -11.56
C GLY A 209 -20.60 10.18 -10.92
N GLY A 210 -19.85 10.96 -10.15
CA GLY A 210 -20.32 12.22 -9.55
C GLY A 210 -20.61 13.31 -10.59
N GLU A 211 -19.77 13.43 -11.62
CA GLU A 211 -20.00 14.35 -12.74
C GLU A 211 -21.23 13.94 -13.57
N LYS A 212 -21.35 12.65 -13.90
CA LYS A 212 -22.51 12.11 -14.61
C LYS A 212 -23.80 12.24 -13.77
N TRP A 213 -23.72 12.02 -12.47
CA TRP A 213 -24.83 12.20 -11.53
C TRP A 213 -25.35 13.64 -11.51
N LYS A 214 -24.45 14.64 -11.55
CA LYS A 214 -24.85 16.06 -11.61
C LYS A 214 -25.61 16.40 -12.90
N LEU A 215 -25.31 15.72 -14.01
CA LEU A 215 -25.94 15.93 -15.31
C LEU A 215 -27.24 15.15 -15.51
N MET A 216 -27.53 14.15 -14.67
CA MET A 216 -28.77 13.36 -14.75
C MET A 216 -29.99 14.15 -14.23
N SER A 217 -31.13 13.96 -14.88
CA SER A 217 -32.43 14.42 -14.40
C SER A 217 -32.93 13.59 -13.20
N ASP A 218 -33.91 14.10 -12.47
CA ASP A 218 -34.46 13.42 -11.29
C ASP A 218 -35.14 12.08 -11.65
N SER A 219 -35.72 11.98 -12.86
CA SER A 219 -36.30 10.74 -13.38
C SER A 219 -35.23 9.67 -13.63
N GLU A 220 -34.05 10.07 -14.14
CA GLU A 220 -32.93 9.15 -14.36
C GLU A 220 -32.24 8.73 -13.06
N LYS A 221 -32.28 9.58 -12.02
CA LYS A 221 -31.77 9.28 -10.69
C LYS A 221 -32.71 8.38 -9.88
N ALA A 222 -34.02 8.45 -10.10
CA ALA A 222 -35.04 7.73 -9.35
C ALA A 222 -34.75 6.24 -9.12
N PRO A 223 -34.35 5.42 -10.13
CA PRO A 223 -34.05 4.00 -9.90
C PRO A 223 -32.82 3.79 -9.00
N TYR A 224 -31.81 4.67 -9.09
CA TYR A 224 -30.62 4.60 -8.25
C TYR A 224 -30.89 5.03 -6.82
N VAL A 225 -31.69 6.09 -6.62
CA VAL A 225 -32.14 6.55 -5.30
C VAL A 225 -32.99 5.48 -4.61
N ALA A 226 -33.91 4.85 -5.35
CA ALA A 226 -34.71 3.74 -4.82
C ALA A 226 -33.85 2.54 -4.41
N LYS A 227 -32.88 2.14 -5.26
CA LYS A 227 -31.93 1.07 -4.95
C LYS A 227 -31.03 1.40 -3.75
N ALA A 228 -30.58 2.65 -3.64
CA ALA A 228 -29.78 3.13 -2.50
C ALA A 228 -30.60 3.13 -1.20
N GLY A 229 -31.87 3.55 -1.26
CA GLY A 229 -32.80 3.47 -0.12
C GLY A 229 -33.00 2.03 0.36
N LYS A 230 -33.21 1.09 -0.57
CA LYS A 230 -33.35 -0.34 -0.24
C LYS A 230 -32.07 -0.90 0.41
N ARG A 231 -30.91 -0.62 -0.17
CA ARG A 231 -29.61 -1.06 0.39
C ARG A 231 -29.29 -0.43 1.73
N LYS A 232 -29.67 0.83 1.94
CA LYS A 232 -29.53 1.51 3.24
C LYS A 232 -30.38 0.81 4.29
N ALA A 233 -31.64 0.49 3.99
CA ALA A 233 -32.50 -0.25 4.90
C ALA A 233 -31.94 -1.66 5.21
N GLU A 234 -31.42 -2.38 4.22
CA GLU A 234 -30.75 -3.67 4.40
C GLU A 234 -29.51 -3.55 5.28
N TYR A 235 -28.69 -2.51 5.07
CA TYR A 235 -27.52 -2.21 5.90
C TYR A 235 -27.91 -1.86 7.35
N ASP A 236 -28.92 -1.03 7.56
CA ASP A 236 -29.39 -0.64 8.89
C ASP A 236 -29.90 -1.88 9.67
N ILE A 237 -30.57 -2.81 8.99
CA ILE A 237 -30.97 -4.12 9.55
C ILE A 237 -29.74 -4.95 9.91
N ALA A 238 -28.76 -5.06 9.01
CA ALA A 238 -27.53 -5.82 9.24
C ALA A 238 -26.70 -5.24 10.39
N LEU A 239 -26.61 -3.91 10.47
CA LEU A 239 -25.91 -3.19 11.55
C LEU A 239 -26.62 -3.39 12.90
N ALA A 240 -27.96 -3.36 12.93
CA ALA A 240 -28.71 -3.67 14.13
C ALA A 240 -28.51 -5.12 14.59
N ALA A 241 -28.45 -6.07 13.65
CA ALA A 241 -28.15 -7.47 13.94
C ALA A 241 -26.70 -7.67 14.43
N PHE A 242 -25.74 -6.97 13.82
CA PHE A 242 -24.34 -6.96 14.24
C PHE A 242 -24.19 -6.40 15.66
N ASN A 243 -24.79 -5.25 15.96
CA ASN A 243 -24.78 -4.66 17.30
C ASN A 243 -25.42 -5.60 18.33
N LYS A 244 -26.51 -6.29 17.98
CA LYS A 244 -27.15 -7.28 18.85
C LYS A 244 -26.27 -8.51 19.08
N THR A 245 -25.47 -8.90 18.09
CA THR A 245 -24.51 -10.01 18.18
C THR A 245 -23.29 -9.62 19.00
N LEU A 246 -22.79 -8.38 18.84
CA LEU A 246 -21.73 -7.82 19.67
C LEU A 246 -22.12 -7.79 21.15
N VAL A 247 -23.34 -7.37 21.49
CA VAL A 247 -23.86 -7.39 22.88
C VAL A 247 -23.93 -8.81 23.46
N HIS A 248 -24.11 -9.83 22.61
CA HIS A 248 -24.23 -11.23 23.04
C HIS A 248 -22.88 -11.96 23.14
N VAL A 249 -21.89 -11.55 22.33
CA VAL A 249 -20.52 -12.11 22.32
C VAL A 249 -19.61 -11.39 23.31
N TYR A 250 -19.77 -10.06 23.44
CA TYR A 250 -19.09 -9.22 24.41
C TYR A 250 -20.16 -8.63 25.34
N GLY A 251 -20.47 -9.35 26.42
CA GLY A 251 -21.41 -8.87 27.43
C GLY A 251 -20.99 -7.47 27.90
N PHE A 252 -21.79 -6.46 27.54
CA PHE A 252 -21.58 -5.09 27.99
C PHE A 252 -21.82 -5.06 29.51
N CYS A 253 -20.75 -4.90 30.27
CA CYS A 253 -20.82 -4.64 31.69
C CYS A 253 -21.30 -3.19 31.84
N GLU A 254 -22.59 -2.99 32.15
CA GLU A 254 -23.06 -1.72 32.69
C GLU A 254 -22.34 -1.51 34.03
N PHE A 255 -21.30 -0.68 34.02
CA PHE A 255 -20.73 -0.13 35.24
C PHE A 255 -21.72 0.89 35.82
N THR A 256 -22.68 0.41 36.61
CA THR A 256 -23.27 1.25 37.63
C THR A 256 -22.23 1.41 38.74
N SER A 257 -21.97 2.67 39.09
CA SER A 257 -21.04 3.09 40.12
C SER A 257 -21.51 2.61 41.50
N THR A 258 -21.26 1.35 41.82
CA THR A 258 -21.11 0.74 43.16
C THR A 258 -21.24 -0.76 42.99
N ASP A 259 -20.15 -1.53 42.90
CA ASP A 259 -20.05 -2.83 43.59
C ASP A 259 -18.68 -3.49 43.42
N LYS A 260 -18.28 -4.19 44.49
CA LYS A 260 -16.93 -4.72 44.73
C LYS A 260 -16.64 -5.96 43.89
N TRP A 261 -15.47 -5.97 43.26
CA TRP A 261 -14.96 -7.08 42.46
C TRP A 261 -14.59 -8.29 43.35
N THR A 262 -15.25 -9.44 43.14
CA THR A 262 -14.80 -10.73 43.68
C THR A 262 -14.92 -11.84 42.62
N GLY A 263 -13.77 -12.43 42.24
CA GLY A 263 -13.67 -13.87 41.97
C GLY A 263 -13.58 -14.40 40.53
N LYS A 264 -12.34 -14.79 40.18
CA LYS A 264 -11.90 -16.04 39.50
C LYS A 264 -12.42 -16.39 38.09
N TYR A 265 -11.51 -16.36 37.12
CA TYR A 265 -11.63 -17.07 35.85
C TYR A 265 -11.05 -18.49 35.94
N ARG A 266 -11.79 -19.47 35.40
CA ARG A 266 -11.33 -20.82 35.06
C ARG A 266 -11.62 -20.99 33.58
N LEU A 267 -10.57 -21.10 32.76
CA LEU A 267 -10.67 -21.38 31.32
C LEU A 267 -10.84 -22.90 31.11
N HIS A 268 -11.75 -23.26 30.21
CA HIS A 268 -11.82 -24.59 29.57
C HIS A 268 -11.29 -24.47 28.14
#